data_AF-A0A9R0VEW8-F1
#
_entry.id   AF-A0A9R0VEW8-F1
#
_cell.length_a   1.000
_cell.length_b   1.000
_cell.length_c   1.000
_cell.angle_alpha   90.00
_cell.angle_beta   90.00
_cell.angle_gamma   90.00
#
_symmetry.space_group_name_H-M   'P 1'
#
loop_
_entity.id
_entity.type
_entity.pdbx_description
1 polymer ?
#
loop_
_entity_poly.entity_id
_entity_poly.type
_entity_poly.pdbx_seq_one_letter_code
_entity_poly.pdbx_strand_id
1 'polypeptide(L)'
;MGFNVPMEFLPMPVKGQGGPGCTKGPQCGANITSRCPSELKAPGGCNSACNALQNQSSLYCCYGRHCESNEYSAFFVRMCPEALSFSSDAPSQTAFSCPWDTNYQNTAAP
;
A
#
# COMPACT_ATOMS: atom_id res chain seq x y z
N MET A 1 -3.05 -9.54 2.96
CA MET A 1 -3.56 -8.33 3.64
C MET A 1 -4.16 -7.40 2.60
N GLY A 2 -5.32 -6.79 2.85
CA GLY A 2 -6.08 -6.00 1.86
C GLY A 2 -6.27 -4.53 2.26
N PHE A 3 -7.31 -3.89 1.73
CA PHE A 3 -7.69 -2.49 1.98
C PHE A 3 -9.07 -2.38 2.60
N ASN A 4 -9.28 -1.44 3.51
CA ASN A 4 -10.60 -1.12 4.09
C ASN A 4 -10.84 0.40 4.21
N VAL A 5 -9.83 1.15 4.67
CA VAL A 5 -9.92 2.61 4.87
C VAL A 5 -8.74 3.29 4.14
N PRO A 6 -8.98 4.40 3.43
CA PRO A 6 -7.89 5.21 2.87
C PRO A 6 -6.95 5.69 3.99
N MET A 7 -5.66 5.77 3.72
CA MET A 7 -4.68 6.11 4.75
C MET A 7 -3.52 6.93 4.19
N GLU A 8 -3.06 7.88 4.99
CA GLU A 8 -1.83 8.63 4.78
C GLU A 8 -0.91 8.43 5.98
N PHE A 9 0.36 8.15 5.71
CA PHE A 9 1.40 8.09 6.72
C PHE A 9 2.52 9.03 6.32
N LEU A 10 2.50 10.23 6.87
CA LEU A 10 3.35 11.33 6.43
C LEU A 10 4.26 11.82 7.58
N PRO A 11 5.51 12.21 7.28
CA PRO A 11 6.36 12.88 8.26
C PRO A 11 5.76 14.24 8.67
N MET A 12 5.83 14.56 9.95
CA MET A 12 5.41 15.86 10.48
C MET A 12 6.45 16.93 10.11
N PRO A 13 6.01 18.16 9.75
CA PRO A 13 6.92 19.25 9.46
C PRO A 13 7.76 19.61 10.69
N VAL A 14 9.08 19.47 10.60
CA VAL A 14 9.99 19.92 11.67
C VAL A 14 10.26 21.42 11.48
N LYS A 15 9.73 22.25 12.37
CA LYS A 15 10.08 23.68 12.39
C LYS A 15 11.49 23.84 12.98
N GLY A 16 12.44 24.34 12.20
CA GLY A 16 13.73 24.84 12.71
C GLY A 16 14.96 23.95 12.55
N GLN A 17 14.89 22.80 11.87
CA GLN A 17 16.09 22.07 11.45
C GLN A 17 16.42 22.43 9.99
N GLY A 18 17.56 23.10 9.79
CA GLY A 18 17.99 23.69 8.50
C GLY A 18 18.41 22.70 7.40
N GLY A 19 17.76 21.54 7.30
CA GLY A 19 17.88 20.61 6.18
C GLY A 19 16.57 20.49 5.41
N PRO A 20 16.58 19.96 4.17
CA PRO A 20 15.35 19.61 3.47
C PRO A 20 14.64 18.52 4.27
N GLY A 21 13.64 18.90 5.07
CA GLY A 21 12.86 17.96 5.87
C GLY A 21 12.21 16.88 5.00
N CYS A 22 11.96 15.72 5.58
CA CYS A 22 11.18 14.68 4.92
C CYS A 22 9.75 15.19 4.73
N THR A 23 9.27 15.22 3.49
CA THR A 23 7.94 15.77 3.14
C THR A 23 7.05 14.77 2.40
N LYS A 24 7.59 13.58 2.09
CA LYS A 24 6.89 12.51 1.37
C LYS A 24 6.80 11.27 2.26
N GLY A 25 5.71 10.54 2.11
CA GLY A 25 5.45 9.29 2.79
C GLY A 25 4.39 8.50 2.01
N PRO A 26 4.13 7.24 2.38
CA PRO A 26 3.14 6.44 1.72
C PRO A 26 1.74 7.00 1.96
N GLN A 27 0.98 7.10 0.87
CA GLN A 27 -0.40 7.57 0.88
C GLN A 27 -1.26 6.73 -0.06
N CYS A 28 -2.50 6.50 0.35
CA CYS A 28 -3.49 5.73 -0.39
C CYS A 28 -4.88 6.30 -0.10
N GLY A 29 -5.17 7.43 -0.73
CA GLY A 29 -6.48 8.11 -0.67
C GLY A 29 -7.54 7.51 -1.61
N ALA A 30 -7.21 6.47 -2.37
CA ALA A 30 -8.09 5.95 -3.41
C ALA A 30 -9.28 5.19 -2.84
N ASN A 31 -10.45 5.31 -3.49
CA ASN A 31 -11.64 4.54 -3.13
C ASN A 31 -11.58 3.10 -3.65
N ILE A 32 -10.68 2.29 -3.09
CA ILE A 32 -10.46 0.90 -3.48
C ILE A 32 -11.69 0.04 -3.20
N THR A 33 -12.38 0.24 -2.07
CA THR A 33 -13.56 -0.54 -1.69
C THR A 33 -14.67 -0.48 -2.74
N SER A 34 -14.90 0.68 -3.36
CA SER A 34 -15.92 0.83 -4.42
C SER A 34 -15.55 0.16 -5.74
N ARG A 35 -14.24 0.04 -6.05
CA ARG A 35 -13.73 -0.53 -7.31
C ARG A 35 -13.15 -1.92 -7.14
N CYS A 36 -13.34 -2.53 -5.97
CA CYS A 36 -12.77 -3.82 -5.64
C CYS A 36 -13.27 -4.89 -6.63
N PRO A 37 -12.37 -5.67 -7.26
CA PRO A 37 -12.74 -6.83 -8.06
C PRO A 37 -13.67 -7.76 -7.31
N SER A 38 -14.65 -8.35 -7.98
CA SER A 38 -15.70 -9.20 -7.39
C SER A 38 -15.12 -10.30 -6.51
N GLU A 39 -14.04 -10.90 -6.96
CA GLU A 39 -13.34 -12.03 -6.37
C GLU A 39 -12.63 -11.66 -5.06
N LEU A 40 -12.36 -10.36 -4.86
CA LEU A 40 -11.62 -9.84 -3.72
C LEU A 40 -12.50 -9.12 -2.70
N LYS A 41 -13.80 -8.94 -2.99
CA LYS A 41 -14.70 -8.19 -2.10
C LYS A 41 -14.77 -8.82 -0.72
N ALA A 42 -14.71 -7.96 0.29
CA ALA A 42 -14.91 -8.32 1.69
C ALA A 42 -15.92 -7.36 2.33
N PRO A 43 -16.59 -7.75 3.43
CA PRO A 43 -17.42 -6.83 4.19
C PRO A 43 -16.60 -5.58 4.61
N GLY A 44 -16.96 -4.42 4.08
CA GLY A 44 -16.29 -3.15 4.38
C GLY A 44 -14.88 -2.99 3.78
N GLY A 45 -14.48 -3.81 2.80
CA GLY A 45 -13.14 -3.71 2.23
C GLY A 45 -12.89 -4.56 0.98
N CYS A 46 -11.61 -4.68 0.64
CA CYS A 46 -11.10 -5.40 -0.50
C CYS A 46 -9.89 -6.25 -0.06
N ASN A 47 -10.03 -7.57 -0.06
CA ASN A 47 -8.96 -8.47 0.30
C ASN A 47 -7.84 -8.45 -0.76
N SER A 48 -6.62 -8.80 -0.35
CA SER A 48 -5.61 -9.23 -1.32
C SER A 48 -6.00 -10.56 -1.95
N ALA A 49 -5.61 -10.78 -3.21
CA ALA A 49 -5.74 -12.08 -3.88
C ALA A 49 -5.19 -13.25 -3.04
N CYS A 50 -4.05 -13.07 -2.36
CA CYS A 50 -3.51 -14.07 -1.44
C CYS A 50 -4.52 -14.56 -0.37
N ASN A 51 -5.33 -13.65 0.17
CA ASN A 51 -6.29 -13.97 1.23
C ASN A 51 -7.63 -14.46 0.67
N ALA A 52 -8.07 -13.91 -0.45
CA ALA A 52 -9.35 -14.23 -1.06
C ALA A 52 -9.31 -15.54 -1.87
N LEU A 53 -8.20 -15.82 -2.54
CA LEU A 53 -8.03 -16.91 -3.50
C LEU A 53 -7.09 -17.99 -2.94
N GLN A 54 -7.39 -18.48 -1.74
CA GLN A 54 -6.52 -19.43 -1.02
C GLN A 54 -6.27 -20.74 -1.79
N ASN A 55 -7.23 -21.17 -2.62
CA ASN A 55 -7.07 -22.35 -3.48
C ASN A 55 -5.99 -22.18 -4.57
N GLN A 56 -5.60 -20.94 -4.86
CA GLN A 56 -4.57 -20.55 -5.83
C GLN A 56 -3.45 -19.77 -5.15
N SER A 57 -3.23 -20.04 -3.87
CA SER A 57 -2.31 -19.30 -3.01
C SER A 57 -0.87 -19.25 -3.57
N SER A 58 -0.39 -20.26 -4.29
CA SER A 58 0.93 -20.22 -4.94
C SER A 58 1.07 -19.15 -6.03
N LEU A 59 -0.03 -18.71 -6.65
CA LEU A 59 -0.03 -17.66 -7.68
C LEU A 59 -0.13 -16.26 -7.08
N TYR A 60 -0.73 -16.14 -5.90
CA TYR A 60 -1.12 -14.85 -5.32
C TYR A 60 -0.42 -14.53 -4.00
N CYS A 61 0.12 -15.53 -3.31
CA CYS A 61 0.88 -15.40 -2.09
C CYS A 61 2.37 -15.61 -2.38
N CYS A 62 3.15 -14.62 -1.97
CA CYS A 62 4.59 -14.62 -2.12
C CYS A 62 5.24 -15.48 -1.03
N TYR A 63 5.32 -16.81 -1.24
CA TYR A 63 5.99 -17.73 -0.31
C TYR A 63 7.46 -18.04 -0.68
N GLY A 64 7.95 -17.54 -1.82
CA GLY A 64 9.29 -17.82 -2.34
C GLY A 64 9.87 -16.63 -3.12
N ARG A 65 10.84 -16.88 -3.99
CA ARG A 65 11.51 -15.82 -4.78
C ARG A 65 10.74 -15.36 -6.02
N HIS A 66 9.62 -16.01 -6.35
CA HIS A 66 8.88 -15.74 -7.57
C HIS A 66 7.51 -15.15 -7.20
N CYS A 67 7.43 -13.82 -7.21
CA CYS A 67 6.25 -13.07 -6.81
C CYS A 67 5.89 -12.12 -7.93
N GLU A 68 5.49 -12.66 -9.07
CA GLU A 68 5.21 -11.85 -10.26
C GLU A 68 3.98 -10.96 -10.03
N SER A 69 3.97 -9.80 -10.67
CA SER A 69 2.76 -8.99 -10.77
C SER A 69 1.65 -9.77 -11.47
N ASN A 70 0.43 -9.61 -10.99
CA ASN A 70 -0.78 -10.18 -11.57
C ASN A 70 -1.86 -9.11 -11.63
N GLU A 71 -3.01 -9.40 -12.23
CA GLU A 71 -4.09 -8.43 -12.38
C GLU A 71 -4.57 -7.83 -11.05
N TYR A 72 -4.58 -8.64 -9.98
CA TYR A 72 -5.02 -8.20 -8.66
C TYR A 72 -3.98 -7.33 -7.97
N SER A 73 -2.70 -7.71 -7.97
CA SER A 73 -1.65 -6.86 -7.39
C SER A 73 -1.50 -5.56 -8.20
N ALA A 74 -1.57 -5.63 -9.53
CA ALA A 74 -1.56 -4.46 -10.41
C ALA A 74 -2.73 -3.50 -10.16
N PHE A 75 -3.92 -4.01 -9.79
CA PHE A 75 -5.04 -3.17 -9.38
C PHE A 75 -4.68 -2.30 -8.16
N PHE A 76 -4.09 -2.90 -7.11
CA PHE A 76 -3.66 -2.14 -5.93
C PHE A 76 -2.53 -1.15 -6.24
N VAL A 77 -1.52 -1.54 -7.04
CA VAL A 77 -0.45 -0.61 -7.49
C VAL A 77 -1.03 0.59 -8.22
N ARG A 78 -1.98 0.38 -9.14
CA ARG A 78 -2.58 1.47 -9.92
C ARG A 78 -3.40 2.41 -9.06
N MET A 79 -4.13 1.88 -8.08
CA MET A 79 -4.95 2.68 -7.18
C MET A 79 -4.09 3.44 -6.16
N CYS A 80 -3.03 2.81 -5.65
CA CYS A 80 -2.13 3.39 -4.66
C CYS A 80 -0.67 3.04 -4.97
N PRO A 81 -0.01 3.80 -5.87
CA PRO A 81 1.37 3.52 -6.31
C PRO A 81 2.42 3.63 -5.21
N GLU A 82 2.12 4.43 -4.18
CA GLU A 82 2.98 4.67 -3.02
C GLU A 82 2.72 3.65 -1.90
N ALA A 83 1.71 2.78 -2.03
CA ALA A 83 1.43 1.72 -1.09
C ALA A 83 2.12 0.41 -1.52
N LEU A 84 2.62 -0.34 -0.54
CA LEU A 84 3.17 -1.68 -0.79
C LEU A 84 2.06 -2.63 -1.25
N SER A 85 2.15 -3.07 -2.50
CA SER A 85 1.43 -4.25 -2.98
C SER A 85 2.41 -5.41 -3.10
N PHE A 86 2.06 -6.61 -2.67
CA PHE A 86 2.89 -7.80 -2.83
C PHE A 86 3.09 -8.13 -4.32
N SER A 87 4.15 -7.59 -4.91
CA SER A 87 4.65 -7.89 -6.25
C SER A 87 6.15 -7.59 -6.26
N SER A 88 6.94 -8.42 -6.94
CA SER A 88 8.36 -8.16 -7.23
C SER A 88 8.54 -6.88 -8.04
N ASP A 89 7.49 -6.46 -8.75
CA ASP A 89 7.42 -5.25 -9.56
C ASP A 89 6.84 -4.06 -8.78
N ALA A 90 6.62 -4.20 -7.46
CA ALA A 90 6.22 -3.08 -6.63
C ALA A 90 7.24 -1.94 -6.84
N PRO A 91 6.78 -0.72 -7.17
CA PRO A 91 7.68 0.37 -7.47
C PRO A 91 8.68 0.57 -6.32
N SER A 92 9.95 0.88 -6.64
CA SER A 92 10.94 1.34 -5.66
C SER A 92 10.48 2.57 -4.85
N GLN A 93 9.42 3.23 -5.33
CA GLN A 93 8.71 4.35 -4.71
C GLN A 93 7.86 3.97 -3.48
N THR A 94 7.80 2.69 -3.10
CA THR A 94 7.09 2.22 -1.89
C THR A 94 7.97 2.24 -0.64
N ALA A 95 9.29 2.42 -0.80
CA ALA A 95 10.23 2.59 0.30
C ALA A 95 10.49 4.08 0.55
N PHE A 96 10.07 4.56 1.72
CA PHE A 96 10.29 5.94 2.17
C PHE A 96 11.33 5.94 3.29
N SER A 97 12.19 6.95 3.29
CA SER A 97 13.21 7.12 4.33
C SER A 97 13.27 8.58 4.76
N CYS A 98 13.25 8.80 6.06
CA CYS A 98 13.39 10.12 6.66
C CYS A 98 14.56 10.10 7.66
N PRO A 99 15.10 11.28 8.03
CA PRO A 99 16.13 11.40 9.06
C PRO A 99 15.70 10.78 10.40
N TRP A 100 16.70 10.44 11.22
CA TRP A 100 16.47 10.04 12.60
C TRP A 100 15.68 11.13 13.36
N ASP A 101 14.83 10.71 14.30
CA ASP A 101 13.99 11.58 15.13
C ASP A 101 12.88 12.33 14.35
N THR A 102 12.48 11.82 13.18
CA THR A 102 11.30 12.31 12.45
C THR A 102 10.02 11.85 13.17
N ASN A 103 9.13 12.78 13.50
CA ASN A 103 7.77 12.47 13.94
C ASN A 103 6.87 12.19 12.73
N TYR A 104 5.87 11.32 12.89
CA TYR A 104 4.95 10.95 11.81
C TYR A 104 3.50 11.11 12.25
N GLN A 105 2.65 11.44 11.28
CA GLN A 105 1.21 11.46 11.44
C GLN A 105 0.58 10.35 10.59
N ASN A 106 -0.33 9.61 11.21
CA ASN A 106 -1.21 8.68 10.51
C ASN A 106 -2.61 9.29 10.44
N THR A 107 -3.13 9.47 9.23
CA THR A 107 -4.49 9.97 8.99
C THR A 107 -5.27 8.89 8.26
N ALA A 108 -6.37 8.44 8.88
CA ALA A 108 -7.32 7.51 8.28
C ALA A 108 -8.49 8.30 7.68
N ALA A 109 -8.94 7.87 6.49
CA ALA A 109 -9.90 8.61 5.66
C ALA A 109 -9.53 10.10 5.47
N PRO A 110 -8.31 10.40 4.99
CA PRO A 110 -7.92 11.75 4.59
C PRO A 110 -8.79 12.29 3.44
#